data_AF-A0A842NGW9-F1
#
_entry.id   AF-A0A842NGW9-F1
#
_cell.length_a   1.000
_cell.length_b   1.000
_cell.length_c   1.000
_cell.angle_alpha   90.00
_cell.angle_beta   90.00
_cell.angle_gamma   90.00
#
_symmetry.space_group_name_H-M   'P 1'
#
loop_
_entity.id
_entity.type
_entity.pdbx_description
1 polymer ?
#
loop_
_entity_poly.entity_id
_entity_poly.type
_entity_poly.pdbx_seq_one_letter_code
_entity_poly.pdbx_strand_id
1 'polypeptide(L)'
;MIYPQNYFQGILQLRNHNKEVLEFVKNQIKKAKREDVYISKTVKVPGGIDLYLTSNKFLRSLGKKLKIVFNGELKESEKLFSRDRQTTKNIYRLNVLFRLTKFKKGDVVEFRGRKVKIMSIGSRVQAKEVETGKRIMLKLNELN
;
A
#
# COMPACT_ATOMS: atom_id res chain seq x y z
N MET A 1 17.28 24.81 5.87
CA MET A 1 17.23 23.52 6.60
C MET A 1 17.89 22.46 5.74
N ILE A 2 19.04 21.93 6.17
CA ILE A 2 19.72 20.83 5.48
C ILE A 2 19.14 19.54 6.08
N TYR A 3 18.34 18.81 5.30
CA TYR A 3 17.90 17.49 5.72
C TYR A 3 19.08 16.51 5.57
N PRO A 4 19.31 15.60 6.54
CA PRO A 4 20.30 14.55 6.37
C PRO A 4 19.97 13.74 5.11
N GLN A 5 20.99 13.22 4.40
CA GLN A 5 20.85 12.53 3.11
C GLN A 5 19.83 11.37 3.08
N ASN A 6 19.35 10.91 4.24
CA ASN A 6 18.38 9.83 4.39
C ASN A 6 17.06 10.27 5.07
N TYR A 7 16.73 11.56 5.07
CA TYR A 7 15.46 12.01 5.64
C TYR A 7 14.26 11.44 4.87
N PHE A 8 13.27 10.95 5.62
CA PHE A 8 12.01 10.51 5.07
C PHE A 8 10.90 10.71 6.12
N GLN A 9 9.70 10.93 5.62
CA GLN A 9 8.50 11.00 6.44
C GLN A 9 7.70 9.70 6.37
N GLY A 10 7.74 8.97 5.26
CA GLY A 10 7.03 7.70 5.18
C GLY A 10 7.63 6.69 4.22
N ILE A 11 7.13 5.47 4.30
CA ILE A 11 7.59 4.32 3.52
C ILE A 11 6.41 3.78 2.71
N LEU A 12 6.57 3.71 1.39
CA LEU A 12 5.71 2.94 0.51
C LEU A 12 6.32 1.56 0.31
N GLN A 13 5.66 0.53 0.84
CA GLN A 13 6.04 -0.86 0.71
C GLN A 13 5.19 -1.49 -0.39
N LEU A 14 5.81 -1.81 -1.52
CA LEU A 14 5.16 -2.53 -2.61
C LEU A 14 5.50 -4.01 -2.49
N ARG A 15 4.50 -4.89 -2.44
CA ARG A 15 4.66 -6.35 -2.39
C ARG A 15 3.91 -7.00 -3.54
N ASN A 16 4.46 -8.08 -4.08
CA ASN A 16 3.95 -8.79 -5.25
C ASN A 16 3.71 -7.86 -6.46
N HIS A 17 4.41 -6.73 -6.52
CA HIS A 17 4.20 -5.70 -7.53
C HIS A 17 4.77 -6.13 -8.88
N ASN A 18 4.17 -5.61 -9.96
CA ASN A 18 4.72 -5.72 -11.31
C ASN A 18 5.42 -4.40 -11.72
N LYS A 19 6.06 -4.39 -12.91
CA LYS A 19 6.74 -3.20 -13.44
C LYS A 19 5.80 -1.99 -13.54
N GLU A 20 4.56 -2.22 -13.95
CA GLU A 20 3.53 -1.20 -14.13
C GLU A 20 3.19 -0.45 -12.84
N VAL A 21 3.04 -1.16 -11.71
CA VAL A 21 2.81 -0.53 -10.39
C VAL A 21 3.98 0.38 -10.02
N LEU A 22 5.22 -0.08 -10.20
CA LEU A 22 6.40 0.72 -9.88
C LEU A 22 6.53 1.95 -10.78
N GLU A 23 6.24 1.79 -12.07
CA GLU A 23 6.26 2.88 -13.03
C GLU A 23 5.15 3.91 -12.77
N PHE A 24 3.95 3.45 -12.42
CA PHE A 24 2.86 4.32 -11.97
C PHE A 24 3.29 5.17 -10.78
N VAL A 25 3.93 4.58 -9.77
CA VAL A 25 4.44 5.31 -8.60
C VAL A 25 5.44 6.40 -9.02
N LYS A 26 6.44 6.04 -9.83
CA LYS A 26 7.44 7.00 -10.33
C LYS A 26 6.78 8.14 -11.12
N ASN A 27 5.79 7.81 -11.95
CA ASN A 27 5.06 8.78 -12.74
C ASN A 27 4.19 9.70 -11.88
N GLN A 28 3.54 9.21 -10.82
CA GLN A 28 2.79 10.06 -9.89
C GLN A 28 3.71 11.04 -9.15
N ILE A 29 4.92 10.62 -8.76
CA ILE A 29 5.91 11.50 -8.12
C ILE A 29 6.37 12.58 -9.10
N LYS A 30 6.75 12.21 -10.33
CA LYS A 30 7.11 13.17 -11.38
C LYS A 30 5.97 14.16 -11.69
N LYS A 31 4.74 13.67 -11.79
CA LYS A 31 3.54 14.48 -12.06
C LYS A 31 3.21 15.45 -10.91
N ALA A 32 3.62 15.15 -9.68
CA ALA A 32 3.39 16.05 -8.57
C ALA A 32 4.08 17.41 -8.78
N LYS A 33 5.18 17.46 -9.54
CA LYS A 33 5.98 18.68 -9.81
C LYS A 33 6.27 19.48 -8.53
N ARG A 34 6.61 18.75 -7.46
CA ARG A 34 6.84 19.30 -6.11
C ARG A 34 8.24 18.94 -5.65
N GLU A 35 9.02 19.95 -5.28
CA GLU A 35 10.37 19.77 -4.76
C GLU A 35 10.40 19.03 -3.41
N ASP A 36 9.32 19.14 -2.62
CA ASP A 36 9.20 18.47 -1.32
C ASP A 36 8.84 16.98 -1.42
N VAL A 37 8.58 16.46 -2.63
CA VAL A 37 8.12 15.08 -2.86
C VAL A 37 9.11 14.31 -3.72
N TYR A 38 9.95 13.50 -3.09
CA TYR A 38 10.87 12.59 -3.79
C TYR A 38 11.11 11.30 -3.00
N ILE A 39 11.75 10.33 -3.67
CA ILE A 39 12.19 9.08 -3.06
C ILE A 39 13.61 9.31 -2.54
N SER A 40 13.80 9.35 -1.22
CA SER A 40 15.12 9.54 -0.62
C SER A 40 15.93 8.24 -0.57
N LYS A 41 15.25 7.09 -0.46
CA LYS A 41 15.88 5.77 -0.43
C LYS A 41 15.00 4.72 -1.08
N THR A 42 15.62 3.79 -1.80
CA THR A 42 14.97 2.60 -2.35
C THR A 42 15.65 1.36 -1.80
N VAL A 43 14.88 0.44 -1.23
CA VAL A 43 15.40 -0.82 -0.65
C VAL A 43 14.65 -2.00 -1.25
N LYS A 44 15.36 -2.92 -1.90
CA LYS A 44 14.78 -4.19 -2.34
C LYS A 44 14.66 -5.13 -1.14
N VAL A 45 13.55 -5.85 -1.06
CA VAL A 45 13.27 -6.83 -0.01
C VAL A 45 12.70 -8.11 -0.64
N PRO A 46 12.77 -9.27 0.04
CA PRO A 46 12.09 -10.48 -0.44
C PRO A 46 10.61 -10.19 -0.73
N GLY A 47 10.17 -10.48 -1.97
CA GLY A 47 8.80 -10.27 -2.40
C GLY A 47 8.39 -8.82 -2.68
N GLY A 48 9.33 -7.85 -2.74
CA GLY A 48 8.96 -6.47 -3.03
C GLY A 48 10.05 -5.41 -2.96
N ILE A 49 9.61 -4.17 -2.78
CA ILE A 49 10.47 -2.99 -2.68
C ILE A 49 9.87 -1.98 -1.71
N ASP A 50 10.74 -1.33 -0.94
CA ASP A 50 10.40 -0.26 -0.02
C ASP A 50 10.97 1.06 -0.55
N LEU A 51 10.09 2.02 -0.78
CA LEU A 51 10.41 3.36 -1.24
C LEU A 51 10.21 4.31 -0.06
N TYR A 52 11.24 5.06 0.29
CA TYR A 52 11.23 6.03 1.38
C TYR A 52 10.93 7.40 0.79
N LEU A 53 9.83 8.02 1.20
CA LEU A 53 9.34 9.30 0.69
C LEU A 53 9.42 10.40 1.72
N THR A 54 9.63 11.62 1.25
CA THR A 54 9.77 12.83 2.06
C THR A 54 8.45 13.50 2.45
N SER A 55 7.30 13.01 1.97
CA SER A 55 6.00 13.64 2.23
C SER A 55 4.92 12.62 2.60
N ASN A 56 4.44 12.67 3.85
CA ASN A 56 3.34 11.82 4.34
C ASN A 56 2.02 12.06 3.62
N LYS A 57 1.69 13.33 3.37
CA LYS A 57 0.44 13.73 2.70
C LYS A 57 0.39 13.16 1.28
N PHE A 58 1.50 13.26 0.55
CA PHE A 58 1.60 12.69 -0.79
C PHE A 58 1.52 11.16 -0.75
N LEU A 59 2.27 10.53 0.17
CA LEU A 59 2.29 9.07 0.31
C LEU A 59 0.88 8.49 0.58
N ARG A 60 0.10 9.11 1.45
CA ARG A 60 -1.29 8.70 1.72
C ARG A 60 -2.18 8.81 0.48
N SER A 61 -2.04 9.92 -0.28
CA SER A 61 -2.76 10.09 -1.55
C SER A 61 -2.36 9.04 -2.59
N LEU A 62 -1.06 8.76 -2.70
CA LEU A 62 -0.50 7.77 -3.61
C LEU A 62 -1.01 6.36 -3.30
N GLY A 63 -1.06 5.96 -2.02
CA GLY A 63 -1.61 4.68 -1.59
C GLY A 63 -3.06 4.49 -2.02
N LYS A 64 -3.90 5.50 -1.84
CA LYS A 64 -5.31 5.47 -2.30
C LYS A 64 -5.41 5.34 -3.82
N LYS A 65 -4.59 6.08 -4.57
CA LYS A 65 -4.54 5.98 -6.04
C LYS A 65 -4.12 4.59 -6.50
N LEU A 66 -3.13 3.98 -5.85
CA LEU A 66 -2.70 2.61 -6.13
C LEU A 66 -3.87 1.63 -6.01
N LYS A 67 -4.65 1.72 -4.92
CA LYS A 67 -5.82 0.86 -4.72
C LYS A 67 -6.94 1.07 -5.75
N ILE A 68 -7.07 2.28 -6.29
CA ILE A 68 -8.09 2.60 -7.31
C ILE A 68 -7.66 2.06 -8.69
N VAL A 69 -6.40 2.25 -9.05
CA VAL A 69 -5.88 1.89 -10.38
C VAL A 69 -5.56 0.39 -10.46
N PHE A 70 -5.06 -0.18 -9.37
CA PHE A 70 -4.63 -1.58 -9.31
C PHE A 70 -5.46 -2.35 -8.29
N ASN A 71 -5.82 -3.58 -8.64
CA ASN A 71 -6.44 -4.50 -7.70
C ASN A 71 -5.42 -4.89 -6.63
N GLY A 72 -5.69 -4.50 -5.39
CA GLY A 72 -4.74 -4.73 -4.32
C GLY A 72 -5.27 -4.45 -2.93
N GLU A 73 -4.55 -5.00 -1.96
CA GLU A 73 -4.72 -4.65 -0.54
C GLU A 73 -3.86 -3.43 -0.22
N LEU A 74 -4.47 -2.46 0.47
CA LEU A 74 -3.78 -1.31 1.03
C LEU A 74 -3.90 -1.35 2.55
N LYS A 75 -2.76 -1.24 3.25
CA LYS A 75 -2.70 -1.01 4.70
C LYS A 75 -1.92 0.25 4.99
N GLU A 76 -2.44 1.05 5.91
CA GLU A 76 -1.78 2.27 6.39
C GLU A 76 -1.57 2.13 7.90
N SER A 77 -0.41 2.56 8.38
CA SER A 77 -0.10 2.64 9.81
C SER A 77 0.82 3.82 10.08
N GLU A 78 0.68 4.42 11.25
CA GLU A 78 1.49 5.56 11.68
C GLU A 78 2.25 5.23 12.95
N LYS A 79 3.51 5.67 13.02
CA LYS A 79 4.34 5.54 14.21
C LYS A 79 4.84 6.92 14.63
N LEU A 80 4.70 7.25 15.91
CA LEU A 80 5.33 8.45 16.46
C LEU A 80 6.85 8.31 16.33
N PHE A 81 7.49 9.25 15.64
CA PHE A 81 8.93 9.24 15.41
C PHE A 81 9.66 10.16 16.38
N SER A 82 9.18 11.39 16.53
CA SER A 82 9.78 12.37 17.42
C SER A 82 8.74 13.42 17.83
N ARG A 83 9.13 14.32 18.72
CA ARG A 83 8.38 15.52 19.05
C ARG A 83 9.26 16.72 18.72
N ASP A 84 8.71 17.65 17.95
CA ASP A 84 9.34 18.93 17.72
C ASP A 84 9.48 19.64 19.07
N ARG A 85 10.73 19.94 19.47
CA ARG A 85 11.03 20.53 20.78
C ARG A 85 10.64 22.01 20.87
N GLN A 86 10.51 22.71 19.73
CA GLN A 86 10.12 24.12 19.68
C GLN A 86 8.60 24.26 19.59
N THR A 87 7.96 23.50 18.70
CA THR A 87 6.51 23.61 18.48
C THR A 87 5.69 22.63 19.32
N THR A 88 6.34 21.72 20.04
CA THR A 88 5.71 20.66 20.86
C THR A 88 4.87 19.67 20.03
N LYS A 89 4.90 19.77 18.69
CA LYS A 89 4.13 18.95 17.76
C LYS A 89 4.74 17.56 17.60
N ASN A 90 3.89 16.54 17.52
CA ASN A 90 4.30 15.18 17.24
C ASN A 90 4.64 15.00 15.75
N ILE A 91 5.81 14.43 15.48
CA ILE A 91 6.29 14.07 14.15
C ILE A 91 6.04 12.58 13.96
N TYR A 92 5.17 12.22 13.03
CA TYR A 92 4.82 10.84 12.71
C TYR A 92 5.53 10.36 11.45
N ARG A 93 5.87 9.07 11.42
CA ARG A 93 6.24 8.35 10.21
C ARG A 93 5.09 7.49 9.72
N LEU A 94 4.75 7.61 8.43
CA LEU A 94 3.67 6.86 7.80
C LEU A 94 4.22 5.63 7.07
N ASN A 95 3.69 4.44 7.36
CA ASN A 95 3.94 3.24 6.58
C ASN A 95 2.70 2.90 5.75
N VAL A 96 2.86 2.84 4.43
CA VAL A 96 1.83 2.44 3.48
C VAL A 96 2.28 1.16 2.80
N LEU A 97 1.53 0.09 2.98
CA LEU A 97 1.76 -1.21 2.36
C LEU A 97 0.72 -1.45 1.28
N PHE A 98 1.19 -1.68 0.06
CA PHE A 98 0.37 -2.11 -1.06
C PHE A 98 0.77 -3.51 -1.51
N ARG A 99 -0.18 -4.44 -1.50
CA ARG A 99 0.00 -5.79 -2.06
C ARG A 99 -0.86 -5.93 -3.31
N LEU A 100 -0.23 -6.17 -4.46
CA LEU A 100 -0.96 -6.47 -5.69
C LEU A 100 -1.67 -7.82 -5.56
N THR A 101 -2.92 -7.92 -6.04
CA THR A 101 -3.72 -9.14 -6.03
C THR A 101 -3.98 -9.64 -7.44
N LYS A 102 -4.02 -10.97 -7.61
CA LYS A 102 -4.34 -11.60 -8.90
C LYS A 102 -5.83 -11.59 -9.24
N PHE A 103 -6.68 -11.31 -8.25
CA PHE A 103 -8.13 -11.27 -8.36
C PHE A 103 -8.69 -9.89 -8.03
N LYS A 104 -9.88 -9.60 -8.55
CA LYS A 104 -10.65 -8.37 -8.35
C LYS A 104 -11.99 -8.67 -7.69
N LYS A 105 -12.68 -7.61 -7.28
CA LYS A 105 -14.07 -7.70 -6.82
C LYS A 105 -14.93 -8.29 -7.93
N GLY A 106 -15.72 -9.30 -7.59
CA GLY A 106 -16.62 -10.02 -8.49
C GLY A 106 -16.08 -11.35 -9.01
N ASP A 107 -14.77 -11.58 -8.93
CA ASP A 107 -14.15 -12.83 -9.38
C ASP A 107 -14.60 -14.01 -8.53
N VAL A 108 -14.65 -15.20 -9.13
CA VAL A 108 -14.86 -16.47 -8.44
C VAL A 108 -13.52 -17.17 -8.34
N VAL A 109 -13.05 -17.41 -7.12
CA VAL A 109 -11.80 -18.10 -6.83
C VAL A 109 -12.09 -19.39 -6.07
N GLU A 110 -11.20 -20.37 -6.20
CA GLU A 110 -11.29 -21.61 -5.44
C GLU A 110 -10.57 -21.45 -4.09
N PHE A 111 -11.25 -21.80 -3.02
CA PHE A 111 -10.71 -21.75 -1.67
C PHE A 111 -11.09 -23.02 -0.90
N ARG A 112 -10.09 -23.82 -0.52
CA ARG A 112 -10.27 -25.11 0.18
C ARG A 112 -11.29 -26.04 -0.49
N GLY A 113 -11.21 -26.16 -1.82
CA GLY A 113 -12.12 -26.99 -2.62
C GLY A 113 -13.52 -26.40 -2.83
N ARG A 114 -13.76 -25.14 -2.45
CA ARG A 114 -15.05 -24.45 -2.60
C ARG A 114 -14.90 -23.22 -3.48
N LYS A 115 -15.86 -22.98 -4.37
CA LYS A 115 -15.90 -21.75 -5.18
C LYS A 115 -16.45 -20.61 -4.34
N VAL A 116 -15.70 -19.51 -4.25
CA VAL A 116 -16.07 -18.32 -3.49
C VAL A 116 -15.97 -17.08 -4.37
N LYS A 117 -17.01 -16.25 -4.36
CA LYS A 117 -17.08 -14.99 -5.08
C LYS A 117 -16.52 -13.85 -4.23
N ILE A 118 -15.54 -13.13 -4.73
CA ILE A 118 -14.92 -11.99 -4.05
C ILE A 118 -15.89 -10.82 -4.01
N MET A 119 -16.24 -10.36 -2.81
CA MET A 119 -17.18 -9.25 -2.60
C MET A 119 -16.44 -7.93 -2.32
N SER A 120 -15.33 -7.98 -1.57
CA SER A 120 -14.49 -6.82 -1.31
C SER A 120 -13.06 -7.22 -0.93
N ILE A 121 -12.11 -6.35 -1.27
CA ILE A 121 -10.68 -6.53 -0.98
C ILE A 121 -10.22 -5.35 -0.11
N GLY A 122 -9.79 -5.67 1.11
CA GLY A 122 -9.22 -4.73 2.07
C GLY A 122 -8.16 -5.44 2.92
N SER A 123 -8.04 -5.06 4.19
CA SER A 123 -7.19 -5.78 5.16
C SER A 123 -7.59 -7.24 5.35
N ARG A 124 -8.86 -7.54 5.05
CA ARG A 124 -9.45 -8.87 4.91
C ARG A 124 -10.23 -8.92 3.59
N VAL A 125 -10.31 -10.09 3.01
CA VAL A 125 -11.10 -10.36 1.81
C VAL A 125 -12.46 -10.89 2.24
N GLN A 126 -13.53 -10.21 1.86
CA GLN A 126 -14.87 -10.74 2.04
C GLN A 126 -15.22 -11.55 0.80
N ALA A 127 -15.62 -12.80 0.99
CA ALA A 127 -16.06 -13.67 -0.08
C ALA A 127 -17.41 -14.31 0.26
N LYS A 128 -18.15 -14.71 -0.77
CA LYS A 128 -19.43 -15.42 -0.65
C LYS A 128 -19.28 -16.78 -1.30
N GLU A 129 -19.53 -17.86 -0.57
CA GLU A 129 -19.57 -19.22 -1.14
C GLU A 129 -20.64 -19.29 -2.22
N VAL A 130 -20.30 -19.85 -3.39
CA VAL A 130 -21.21 -19.90 -4.54
C VAL A 130 -22.36 -20.88 -4.30
N GLU A 131 -22.08 -22.00 -3.63
CA GLU A 131 -23.05 -23.08 -3.40
C GLU A 131 -24.03 -22.76 -2.26
N THR A 132 -23.53 -22.34 -1.10
CA THR A 132 -24.39 -22.11 0.09
C THR A 132 -24.83 -20.66 0.23
N GLY A 133 -24.19 -19.74 -0.48
CA GLY A 133 -24.37 -18.30 -0.29
C GLY A 133 -23.78 -17.75 1.02
N LYS A 134 -23.09 -18.55 1.82
CA LYS A 134 -22.50 -18.13 3.10
C LYS A 134 -21.41 -17.09 2.89
N ARG A 135 -21.40 -16.04 3.70
CA ARG A 135 -20.34 -15.03 3.73
C ARG A 135 -19.18 -15.53 4.59
N ILE A 136 -17.97 -15.44 4.06
CA ILE A 136 -16.72 -15.79 4.74
C ILE A 136 -15.73 -14.63 4.66
N MET A 137 -14.85 -14.56 5.65
CA MET A 137 -13.82 -13.55 5.74
C MET A 137 -12.46 -14.23 5.74
N LEU A 138 -11.64 -13.90 4.74
CA LEU A 138 -10.38 -14.55 4.45
C LEU A 138 -9.22 -13.56 4.58
N LYS A 139 -8.03 -14.05 4.90
CA LYS A 139 -6.80 -13.26 4.74
C LYS A 139 -6.36 -13.32 3.28
N LEU A 140 -5.80 -12.21 2.78
CA LEU A 140 -5.32 -12.17 1.40
C LEU A 140 -4.27 -13.26 1.10
N ASN A 141 -3.39 -13.54 2.06
CA ASN A 141 -2.37 -14.57 1.92
C ASN A 141 -2.94 -16.00 1.79
N GLU A 142 -4.21 -16.22 2.14
CA GLU A 142 -4.86 -17.53 2.01
C GLU A 142 -5.47 -17.74 0.61
N LEU A 143 -5.42 -16.70 -0.25
CA LEU A 143 -6.01 -16.68 -1.59
C LEU A 143 -4.97 -16.46 -2.70
N ASN A 144 -3.71 -16.21 -2.35
CA ASN A 144 -2.63 -15.82 -3.27
C ASN A 144 -1.60 -16.91 -3.47
#